data_AF-A0A7Y3N760-F1
#
_entry.id   AF-A0A7Y3N760-F1
#
_cell.length_a   1.000
_cell.length_b   1.000
_cell.length_c   1.000
_cell.angle_alpha   90.00
_cell.angle_beta   90.00
_cell.angle_gamma   90.00
#
_symmetry.space_group_name_H-M   'P 1'
#
loop_
_entity.id
_entity.type
_entity.pdbx_description
1 polymer ?
#
loop_
_entity_poly.entity_id
_entity_poly.type
_entity_poly.pdbx_seq_one_letter_code
_entity_poly.pdbx_strand_id
1 'polypeptide(L)'
;MSQIIAESCKIHRQLRDQGRLAQLAVSDSGFLFDANSGQSYALNTSASWLLRELIREEDTDEIVQHLAQYFDLDASRASLTVDHFLEQLARYLL
;
A
#
# COMPACT_ATOMS: atom_id res chain seq x y z
N MET A 1 5.29 5.53 19.66
CA MET A 1 5.32 5.01 18.29
C MET A 1 5.41 3.49 18.39
N SER A 2 4.40 2.77 17.92
CA SER A 2 4.39 1.30 17.93
C SER A 2 5.46 0.79 16.95
N GLN A 3 6.11 -0.31 17.29
CA GLN A 3 7.19 -0.93 16.49
C GLN A 3 6.72 -1.44 15.11
N ILE A 4 5.40 -1.57 14.95
CA ILE A 4 4.63 -2.04 13.79
C ILE A 4 4.79 -1.07 12.60
N ILE A 5 4.49 0.22 12.80
CA ILE A 5 4.58 1.26 11.75
C ILE A 5 6.00 1.42 11.19
N ALA A 6 7.04 1.20 12.03
CA ALA A 6 8.42 1.43 11.63
C ALA A 6 8.89 0.51 10.48
N GLU A 7 8.39 -0.72 10.40
CA GLU A 7 8.73 -1.64 9.30
C GLU A 7 7.97 -1.29 8.03
N SER A 8 6.69 -0.94 8.14
CA SER A 8 5.88 -0.47 7.01
C SER A 8 6.44 0.78 6.35
N CYS A 9 6.92 1.75 7.14
CA CYS A 9 7.60 2.92 6.61
C CYS A 9 8.86 2.56 5.80
N LYS A 10 9.61 1.53 6.23
CA LYS A 10 10.79 1.06 5.48
C LYS A 10 10.40 0.39 4.17
N ILE A 11 9.42 -0.51 4.20
CA ILE A 11 8.94 -1.21 2.99
C ILE A 11 8.40 -0.21 1.97
N HIS A 12 7.55 0.72 2.42
CA HIS A 12 6.98 1.75 1.56
C HIS A 12 8.08 2.60 0.91
N ARG A 13 9.04 3.08 1.70
CA ARG A 13 10.19 3.84 1.20
C ARG A 13 11.01 3.03 0.21
N GLN A 14 11.31 1.76 0.51
CA GLN A 14 12.09 0.90 -0.37
C GLN A 14 11.41 0.69 -1.74
N LEU A 15 10.09 0.45 -1.75
CA LEU A 15 9.32 0.31 -3.00
C LEU A 15 9.34 1.60 -3.84
N ARG A 16 9.31 2.78 -3.18
CA ARG A 16 9.44 4.08 -3.85
C ARG A 16 10.84 4.32 -4.40
N ASP A 17 11.88 4.09 -3.60
CA ASP A 17 13.28 4.30 -4.00
C ASP A 17 13.69 3.42 -5.18
N GLN A 18 13.12 2.22 -5.28
CA GLN A 18 13.33 1.31 -6.40
C GLN A 18 12.41 1.59 -7.61
N GLY A 19 11.56 2.62 -7.53
CA GLY A 19 10.61 2.98 -8.58
C GLY A 19 9.54 1.91 -8.84
N ARG A 20 9.34 0.96 -7.92
CA ARG A 20 8.41 -0.16 -8.13
C ARG A 20 6.97 0.31 -8.20
N LEU A 21 6.57 1.24 -7.33
CA LEU A 21 5.20 1.77 -7.32
C LEU A 21 4.84 2.49 -8.64
N ALA A 22 5.82 3.15 -9.28
CA ALA A 22 5.60 3.85 -10.55
C ALA A 22 5.42 2.90 -11.76
N GLN A 23 5.79 1.62 -11.61
CA GLN A 23 5.64 0.59 -12.65
C GLN A 23 4.31 -0.18 -12.53
N LEU A 24 3.51 0.16 -11.52
CA LEU A 24 2.20 -0.44 -11.29
C LEU A 24 1.12 0.33 -12.05
N ALA A 25 0.31 -0.39 -12.83
CA ALA A 25 -0.89 0.15 -13.46
C ALA A 25 -2.12 -0.37 -12.74
N VAL A 26 -2.98 0.54 -12.29
CA VAL A 26 -4.22 0.21 -11.55
C VAL A 26 -5.43 0.59 -12.40
N SER A 27 -6.31 -0.37 -12.67
CA SER A 27 -7.59 -0.08 -13.32
C SER A 27 -8.64 0.42 -12.33
N ASP A 28 -9.69 1.05 -12.83
CA ASP A 28 -10.84 1.46 -12.01
C ASP A 28 -11.69 0.28 -11.54
N SER A 29 -11.57 -0.87 -12.21
CA SER A 29 -12.17 -2.14 -11.81
C SER A 29 -11.38 -2.90 -10.73
N GLY A 30 -10.25 -2.37 -10.26
CA GLY A 30 -9.44 -2.97 -9.20
C GLY A 30 -8.44 -4.01 -9.67
N PHE A 31 -8.00 -3.98 -10.93
CA PHE A 31 -6.89 -4.81 -11.39
C PHE A 31 -5.57 -4.06 -11.30
N LEU A 32 -4.57 -4.72 -10.72
CA LEU A 32 -3.19 -4.26 -10.63
C LEU A 32 -2.34 -5.02 -11.63
N PHE A 33 -1.62 -4.32 -12.51
CA PHE A 33 -0.62 -4.90 -13.40
C PHE A 33 0.78 -4.42 -13.00
N ASP A 34 1.70 -5.35 -12.80
CA ASP A 34 3.12 -5.05 -12.61
C ASP A 34 3.86 -5.15 -13.95
N ALA A 35 4.28 -4.01 -14.49
CA ALA A 35 4.93 -3.95 -15.80
C ALA A 35 6.30 -4.64 -15.84
N ASN A 36 6.94 -4.86 -14.68
CA ASN A 36 8.24 -5.52 -14.63
C ASN A 36 8.12 -7.05 -14.79
N SER A 37 7.19 -7.67 -14.06
CA SER A 37 7.00 -9.13 -14.09
C SER A 37 5.96 -9.61 -15.11
N GLY A 38 5.07 -8.70 -15.56
CA GLY A 38 3.92 -9.04 -16.39
C GLY A 38 2.76 -9.69 -15.62
N GLN A 39 2.83 -9.75 -14.28
CA GLN A 39 1.78 -10.33 -13.45
C GLN A 39 0.61 -9.36 -13.25
N SER A 40 -0.59 -9.93 -13.09
CA SER A 40 -1.81 -9.20 -12.76
C SER A 40 -2.44 -9.73 -11.48
N TYR A 41 -2.93 -8.84 -10.64
CA TYR A 41 -3.61 -9.15 -9.39
C TYR A 41 -4.98 -8.49 -9.35
N ALA A 42 -5.92 -9.13 -8.66
CA ALA A 42 -7.20 -8.52 -8.33
C ALA A 42 -7.13 -7.90 -6.94
N LEU A 43 -7.53 -6.63 -6.84
CA LEU A 43 -7.62 -5.88 -5.61
C LEU A 43 -9.09 -5.67 -5.27
N ASN A 44 -9.42 -5.79 -3.98
CA ASN A 44 -10.71 -5.32 -3.49
C ASN A 44 -10.71 -3.78 -3.39
N THR A 45 -11.85 -3.20 -3.00
CA THR A 45 -12.03 -1.75 -2.90
C THR A 45 -11.01 -1.09 -1.96
N SER A 46 -10.79 -1.66 -0.76
CA SER A 46 -9.88 -1.10 0.22
C SER A 46 -8.42 -1.19 -0.21
N ALA A 47 -8.02 -2.31 -0.83
CA ALA A 47 -6.69 -2.49 -1.39
C ALA A 47 -6.44 -1.57 -2.59
N SER A 48 -7.44 -1.37 -3.45
CA SER A 48 -7.36 -0.43 -4.58
C SER A 48 -7.20 1.01 -4.10
N TRP A 49 -7.95 1.40 -3.06
CA TRP A 49 -7.83 2.70 -2.43
C TRP A 49 -6.43 2.88 -1.82
N LEU A 50 -5.99 1.90 -1.01
CA LEU A 50 -4.70 1.97 -0.33
C LEU A 50 -3.52 2.03 -1.30
N LEU A 51 -3.56 1.25 -2.38
CA LEU A 51 -2.52 1.30 -3.40
C LEU A 51 -2.43 2.68 -4.07
N ARG A 52 -3.57 3.32 -4.34
CA ARG A 52 -3.59 4.67 -4.93
C ARG A 52 -3.02 5.70 -3.98
N GLU A 53 -3.32 5.60 -2.69
CA GLU A 53 -2.72 6.48 -1.68
C GLU A 53 -1.22 6.23 -1.51
N LEU A 54 -0.74 4.99 -1.54
CA LEU A 54 0.70 4.66 -1.53
C LEU A 54 1.46 5.21 -2.75
N ILE A 55 0.81 5.25 -3.92
CA ILE A 55 1.40 5.85 -5.12
C ILE A 55 1.47 7.39 -4.97
N ARG A 56 0.44 8.02 -4.40
CA ARG A 56 0.32 9.48 -4.30
C ARG A 56 1.13 10.07 -3.14
N GLU A 57 0.97 9.52 -1.95
CA GLU A 57 1.53 10.06 -0.70
C GLU A 57 2.88 9.42 -0.36
N GLU A 58 3.74 10.21 0.29
CA GLU A 58 5.06 9.75 0.73
C GLU A 58 5.06 9.26 2.18
N ASP A 59 4.12 9.76 3.00
CA ASP A 59 4.06 9.48 4.42
C ASP A 59 3.06 8.36 4.73
N THR A 60 3.59 7.23 5.19
CA THR A 60 2.79 6.07 5.62
C THR A 60 1.89 6.41 6.81
N ASP A 61 2.30 7.30 7.72
CA ASP A 61 1.47 7.68 8.87
C ASP A 61 0.22 8.46 8.43
N GLU A 62 0.36 9.36 7.45
CA GLU A 62 -0.77 10.07 6.85
C GLU A 62 -1.74 9.10 6.16
N ILE A 63 -1.21 8.10 5.45
CA ILE A 63 -2.02 7.06 4.81
C ILE A 63 -2.82 6.27 5.85
N VAL A 64 -2.22 5.92 7.00
CA VAL A 64 -2.93 5.24 8.10
C VAL A 64 -4.05 6.11 8.65
N GLN A 65 -3.82 7.41 8.84
CA GLN A 65 -4.87 8.33 9.31
C GLN A 65 -6.01 8.47 8.29
N HIS A 66 -5.68 8.62 7.01
CA HIS A 66 -6.68 8.68 5.95
C HIS A 66 -7.49 7.38 5.85
N LEU A 67 -6.84 6.22 5.98
CA LEU A 67 -7.51 4.92 5.96
C LEU A 67 -8.49 4.80 7.14
N ALA A 68 -8.05 5.20 8.34
CA ALA A 68 -8.88 5.19 9.54
C ALA A 68 -10.13 6.05 9.37
N GLN A 69 -9.98 7.26 8.82
CA GLN A 69 -11.09 8.19 8.60
C GLN A 69 -12.02 7.73 7.48
N TYR A 70 -11.47 7.28 6.35
CA TYR A 70 -12.25 6.92 5.16
C TYR A 70 -13.08 5.65 5.36
N PHE A 71 -12.56 4.67 6.11
CA PHE A 71 -13.23 3.40 6.36
C PHE A 71 -13.82 3.27 7.77
N ASP A 72 -13.82 4.33 8.57
CA ASP A 72 -14.29 4.35 9.97
C ASP A 72 -13.67 3.22 10.80
N LEU A 73 -12.34 3.12 10.74
CA LEU A 73 -11.55 2.14 11.48
C LEU A 73 -10.88 2.81 12.68
N ASP A 74 -10.70 2.06 13.76
CA ASP A 74 -9.78 2.48 14.80
C ASP A 74 -8.32 2.47 14.29
N ALA A 75 -7.49 3.32 14.89
CA ALA A 75 -6.10 3.50 14.48
C ALA A 75 -5.27 2.21 14.50
N SER A 76 -5.59 1.27 15.40
CA SER A 76 -4.86 0.00 15.49
C SER A 76 -5.16 -0.90 14.29
N ARG A 77 -6.44 -1.00 13.89
CA ARG A 77 -6.86 -1.76 12.70
C ARG A 77 -6.38 -1.11 11.42
N ALA A 78 -6.39 0.22 11.34
CA ALA A 78 -5.86 0.94 10.18
C ALA A 78 -4.35 0.65 10.01
N SER A 79 -3.56 0.78 11.09
CA SER A 79 -2.12 0.47 11.05
C SER A 79 -1.87 -0.99 10.64
N LEU A 80 -2.53 -1.96 11.27
CA LEU A 80 -2.40 -3.38 10.90
C LEU A 80 -2.79 -3.67 9.44
N THR A 81 -3.77 -2.94 8.91
CA THR A 81 -4.21 -3.10 7.51
C THR A 81 -3.15 -2.61 6.54
N VAL A 82 -2.57 -1.42 6.80
CA VAL A 82 -1.49 -0.87 5.98
C VAL A 82 -0.26 -1.78 6.02
N ASP A 83 0.10 -2.26 7.21
CA ASP A 83 1.22 -3.17 7.42
C ASP A 83 1.09 -4.47 6.63
N HIS A 84 -0.02 -5.19 6.82
CA HIS A 84 -0.25 -6.43 6.11
C HIS A 84 -0.28 -6.24 4.59
N PHE A 85 -0.83 -5.11 4.13
CA PHE A 85 -0.87 -4.83 2.70
C PHE A 85 0.53 -4.58 2.14
N LEU A 86 1.35 -3.76 2.79
CA LEU A 86 2.73 -3.48 2.37
C LEU A 86 3.61 -4.72 2.41
N GLU A 87 3.47 -5.57 3.44
CA GLU A 87 4.18 -6.85 3.48
C GLU A 87 3.81 -7.75 2.30
N GLN A 88 2.52 -7.87 1.98
CA GLN A 88 2.08 -8.67 0.84
C GLN A 88 2.60 -8.10 -0.48
N LEU A 89 2.49 -6.78 -0.65
CA LEU A 89 2.97 -6.10 -1.85
C LEU A 89 4.48 -6.31 -2.03
N ALA A 90 5.26 -6.20 -0.95
CA ALA A 90 6.69 -6.47 -0.96
C ALA A 90 7.02 -7.90 -1.40
N ARG A 91 6.28 -8.91 -0.91
CA ARG A 91 6.50 -10.32 -1.30
C ARG A 91 6.29 -10.59 -2.80
N TYR A 92 5.50 -9.75 -3.48
CA TYR A 92 5.26 -9.88 -4.91
C TYR A 92 6.21 -9.02 -5.75
N LEU A 93 6.68 -7.88 -5.23
CA LEU A 93 7.42 -6.88 -6.02
C LEU A 93 8.92 -6.83 -5.75
N LEU A 94 9.40 -7.36 -4.61
CA LEU A 94 10.81 -7.42 -4.23
C LEU A 94 11.36 -8.84 -4.40
#